data_AF-A0A8J3JDL4-F1
#
_entry.id   AF-A0A8J3JDL4-F1
#
_cell.length_a   1.000
_cell.length_b   1.000
_cell.length_c   1.000
_cell.angle_alpha   90.00
_cell.angle_beta   90.00
_cell.angle_gamma   90.00
#
_symmetry.space_group_name_H-M   'P 1'
#
loop_
_entity.id
_entity.type
_entity.pdbx_description
1 polymer ?
#
loop_
_entity_poly.entity_id
_entity_poly.type
_entity_poly.pdbx_seq_one_letter_code
_entity_poly.pdbx_strand_id
1 'polypeptide(L)'
;MTETAQRISPAQFHQAEGVGDWRVIGDGACAWFRIPSFAAGARFVQAISELPGAPAPDVDLRDGAVTVRLIRWVPGFFGMTEAHVEQARLISAAARELGLTADPSRAQNVQICLDALVVPDVMPFWLAVLGYTQRGDGPGDMIDPRQRGPLIYFQEMDAPRPQRNRIHLDVWVAHDQAEARVAAALAAGGRLVTDEHAPSWWVLADAEGNEVCIGTWLTRAE
;
A
#
# COMPACT_ATOMS: atom_id res chain seq x y z
N MET A 1 1.06 -26.64 13.95
CA MET A 1 0.14 -25.81 14.76
C MET A 1 0.81 -24.46 14.90
N THR A 2 0.48 -23.51 14.03
CA THR A 2 1.04 -22.16 14.08
C THR A 2 0.48 -21.46 15.30
N GLU A 3 1.34 -21.17 16.26
CA GLU A 3 1.08 -20.30 17.40
C GLU A 3 0.43 -19.01 16.88
N THR A 4 -0.82 -18.79 17.24
CA THR A 4 -1.58 -17.61 16.83
C THR A 4 -0.95 -16.43 17.54
N ALA A 5 0.01 -15.77 16.88
CA ALA A 5 0.67 -14.59 17.43
C ALA A 5 -0.39 -13.59 17.90
N GLN A 6 -0.33 -13.22 19.18
CA GLN A 6 -1.33 -12.38 19.81
C GLN A 6 -1.34 -11.00 19.13
N ARG A 7 -2.51 -10.64 18.57
CA ARG A 7 -2.72 -9.34 17.94
C ARG A 7 -2.67 -8.26 19.00
N ILE A 8 -2.00 -7.15 18.69
CA ILE A 8 -2.02 -5.94 19.52
C ILE A 8 -2.70 -4.79 18.76
N SER A 9 -3.40 -3.95 19.51
CA SER A 9 -4.01 -2.72 19.03
C SER A 9 -2.97 -1.59 18.88
N PRO A 10 -3.28 -0.53 18.11
CA PRO A 10 -2.48 0.69 18.09
C PRO A 10 -2.18 1.27 19.48
N ALA A 11 -3.19 1.27 20.37
CA ALA A 11 -3.05 1.77 21.73
C ALA A 11 -2.05 0.93 22.55
N GLN A 12 -2.16 -0.41 22.48
CA GLN A 12 -1.22 -1.30 23.17
C GLN A 12 0.22 -1.14 22.64
N PHE A 13 0.40 -0.97 21.33
CA PHE A 13 1.72 -0.69 20.75
C PHE A 13 2.30 0.61 21.35
N HIS A 14 1.50 1.69 21.38
CA HIS A 14 1.94 3.00 21.88
C HIS A 14 2.15 3.08 23.40
N GLN A 15 1.55 2.18 24.17
CA GLN A 15 1.78 2.06 25.62
C GLN A 15 3.08 1.32 25.94
N ALA A 16 3.65 0.57 25.00
CA ALA A 16 4.90 -0.13 25.22
C ALA A 16 6.07 0.84 25.37
N GLU A 17 6.97 0.56 26.30
CA GLU A 17 8.20 1.34 26.45
C GLU A 17 9.13 1.15 25.24
N GLY A 18 9.86 2.19 24.85
CA GLY A 18 10.92 2.11 23.84
C GLY A 18 10.47 2.19 22.38
N VAL A 19 9.19 2.45 22.09
CA VAL A 19 8.68 2.61 20.71
C VAL A 19 8.47 4.08 20.29
N GLY A 20 9.12 5.02 20.97
CA GLY A 20 8.92 6.47 20.77
C GLY A 20 9.18 6.98 19.34
N ASP A 21 10.01 6.27 18.58
CA ASP A 21 10.34 6.57 17.18
C ASP A 21 9.21 6.24 16.19
N TRP A 22 8.19 5.49 16.63
CA TRP A 22 7.20 4.83 15.77
C TRP A 22 5.82 5.45 15.89
N ARG A 23 5.06 5.49 14.79
CA ARG A 23 3.64 5.86 14.75
C ARG A 23 2.83 4.76 14.10
N VAL A 24 1.73 4.34 14.75
CA VAL A 24 0.77 3.45 14.12
C VAL A 24 -0.13 4.29 13.23
N ILE A 25 0.02 4.14 11.92
CA ILE A 25 -0.64 4.98 10.91
C ILE A 25 -1.32 4.13 9.84
N GLY A 26 -2.64 3.99 9.95
CA GLY A 26 -3.41 3.06 9.16
C GLY A 26 -2.94 1.62 9.38
N ASP A 27 -2.15 1.11 8.44
CA ASP A 27 -1.87 -0.31 8.24
C ASP A 27 -0.54 -0.79 8.85
N GLY A 28 -0.20 -0.30 10.05
CA GLY A 28 0.95 -0.80 10.83
C GLY A 28 1.72 0.29 11.59
N ALA A 29 2.73 -0.13 12.34
CA ALA A 29 3.68 0.78 12.97
C ALA A 29 4.74 1.21 11.95
N CYS A 30 4.96 2.51 11.83
CA CYS A 30 5.89 3.10 10.86
C CYS A 30 6.90 3.99 11.59
N ALA A 31 8.17 3.90 11.18
CA ALA A 31 9.23 4.80 11.60
C ALA A 31 9.97 5.34 10.37
N TRP A 32 10.32 6.62 10.44
CA TRP A 32 11.08 7.31 9.41
C TRP A 32 12.41 7.76 10.01
N PHE A 33 13.52 7.29 9.43
CA PHE A 33 14.87 7.60 9.91
C PHE A 33 15.60 8.45 8.88
N ARG A 34 16.13 9.60 9.32
CA ARG A 34 16.97 10.45 8.47
C ARG A 34 18.30 9.75 8.22
N ILE A 35 18.76 9.74 6.97
CA ILE A 35 20.10 9.25 6.59
C ILE A 35 20.91 10.35 5.91
N PRO A 36 22.23 10.43 6.14
CA PRO A 36 23.09 11.44 5.52
C PRO A 36 23.54 11.05 4.09
N SER A 37 23.35 9.81 3.69
CA SER A 37 23.68 9.31 2.35
C SER A 37 22.99 7.97 2.08
N PHE A 38 22.83 7.62 0.81
CA PHE A 38 22.30 6.32 0.41
C PHE A 38 23.12 5.15 0.99
N ALA A 39 24.45 5.29 1.04
CA ALA A 39 25.33 4.28 1.63
C ALA A 39 25.13 4.09 3.14
N ALA A 40 24.82 5.17 3.88
CA ALA A 40 24.44 5.07 5.29
C ALA A 40 23.09 4.36 5.47
N GLY A 41 22.12 4.65 4.59
CA GLY A 41 20.86 3.92 4.55
C GLY A 41 21.05 2.43 4.26
N ALA A 42 21.88 2.07 3.28
CA ALA A 42 22.18 0.67 2.95
C ALA A 42 22.79 -0.09 4.14
N ARG A 43 23.71 0.53 4.90
CA ARG A 43 24.24 -0.05 6.14
C ARG A 43 23.17 -0.24 7.20
N PHE A 44 22.22 0.68 7.31
CA PHE A 44 21.11 0.54 8.23
C PHE A 44 20.15 -0.58 7.81
N VAL A 45 19.82 -0.70 6.52
CA VAL A 45 19.03 -1.83 6.01
C VAL A 45 19.75 -3.16 6.26
N GLN A 46 21.07 -3.23 6.08
CA GLN A 46 21.85 -4.40 6.44
C GLN A 46 21.72 -4.73 7.93
N ALA A 47 21.90 -3.74 8.82
CA ALA A 47 21.74 -3.93 10.25
C ALA A 47 20.34 -4.46 10.60
N ILE A 48 19.27 -3.91 9.99
CA ILE A 48 17.90 -4.40 10.15
C ILE A 48 17.78 -5.86 9.71
N SER A 49 18.41 -6.26 8.60
CA SER A 49 18.34 -7.63 8.07
C SER A 49 19.04 -8.67 8.95
N GLU A 50 19.97 -8.23 9.80
CA GLU A 50 20.71 -9.07 10.74
C GLU A 50 20.00 -9.18 12.10
N LEU A 51 18.96 -8.38 12.36
CA LEU A 51 18.21 -8.42 13.61
C LEU A 51 17.41 -9.72 13.75
N PRO A 52 17.32 -10.26 14.97
CA PRO A 52 16.43 -11.38 15.26
C PRO A 52 14.96 -10.93 15.23
N GLY A 53 14.06 -11.85 14.87
CA GLY A 53 12.62 -11.61 14.86
C GLY A 53 12.04 -11.73 13.46
N ALA A 54 11.09 -12.66 13.30
CA ALA A 54 10.34 -12.85 12.06
C ALA A 54 8.89 -12.33 12.24
N PRO A 55 8.26 -11.80 11.18
CA PRO A 55 8.77 -11.65 9.81
C PRO A 55 9.61 -10.38 9.57
N ALA A 56 10.30 -10.34 8.44
CA ALA A 56 11.05 -9.17 7.99
C ALA A 56 10.12 -7.95 7.86
N PRO A 57 10.61 -6.74 8.21
CA PRO A 57 9.84 -5.53 8.05
C PRO A 57 9.79 -5.10 6.58
N ASP A 58 8.81 -4.26 6.23
CA ASP A 58 8.86 -3.53 4.97
C ASP A 58 9.83 -2.36 5.11
N VAL A 59 10.75 -2.21 4.15
CA VAL A 59 11.78 -1.17 4.18
C VAL A 59 11.83 -0.43 2.85
N ASP A 60 11.65 0.89 2.90
CA ASP A 60 11.78 1.80 1.77
C ASP A 60 13.02 2.68 1.99
N LEU A 61 14.10 2.37 1.26
CA LEU A 61 15.32 3.15 1.24
C LEU A 61 15.28 4.15 0.07
N ARG A 62 15.30 5.44 0.40
CA ARG A 62 15.33 6.53 -0.58
C ARG A 62 16.46 7.49 -0.26
N ASP A 63 16.66 8.47 -1.14
CA ASP A 63 17.51 9.59 -0.79
C ASP A 63 16.99 10.29 0.47
N GLY A 64 17.90 10.61 1.39
CA GLY A 64 17.59 11.29 2.66
C GLY A 64 16.88 10.48 3.75
N ALA A 65 16.32 9.30 3.47
CA ALA A 65 15.70 8.48 4.53
C ALA A 65 15.60 6.96 4.30
N VAL A 66 15.43 6.25 5.41
CA VAL A 66 14.88 4.89 5.47
C VAL A 66 13.55 4.92 6.20
N THR A 67 12.49 4.47 5.53
CA THR A 67 11.18 4.25 6.17
C THR A 67 11.01 2.76 6.44
N VAL A 68 10.61 2.42 7.66
CA VAL A 68 10.38 1.04 8.08
C VAL A 68 8.95 0.88 8.55
N ARG A 69 8.27 -0.16 8.07
CA ARG A 69 6.91 -0.50 8.48
C ARG A 69 6.82 -1.92 9.02
N LEU A 70 6.13 -2.04 10.14
CA LEU A 70 5.87 -3.29 10.86
C LEU A 70 4.38 -3.61 10.79
N ILE A 71 4.08 -4.59 9.96
CA ILE A 71 2.75 -5.17 9.81
C ILE A 71 2.91 -6.62 9.39
N ARG A 72 1.99 -7.48 9.82
CA ARG A 72 1.97 -8.87 9.39
C ARG A 72 0.76 -9.10 8.51
N TRP A 73 1.02 -9.68 7.35
CA TRP A 73 0.02 -10.09 6.40
C TRP A 73 0.21 -11.57 6.04
N VAL A 74 -0.71 -12.41 6.51
CA VAL A 74 -0.82 -13.82 6.15
C VAL A 74 -2.31 -14.18 5.99
N PRO A 75 -2.68 -15.26 5.30
CA PRO A 75 -4.08 -15.69 5.22
C PRO A 75 -4.73 -15.75 6.61
N GLY A 76 -5.89 -15.11 6.77
CA GLY A 76 -6.62 -15.04 8.04
C GLY A 76 -6.02 -14.08 9.10
N PHE A 77 -4.91 -13.40 8.84
CA PHE A 77 -4.34 -12.42 9.76
C PHE A 77 -3.78 -11.19 9.05
N PHE A 78 -4.32 -10.04 9.44
CA PHE A 78 -3.77 -8.74 9.12
C PHE A 78 -3.66 -7.94 10.41
N GLY A 79 -2.46 -7.47 10.76
CA GLY A 79 -2.30 -6.62 11.95
C GLY A 79 -0.91 -6.62 12.54
N MET A 80 -0.79 -5.97 13.69
CA MET A 80 0.42 -5.99 14.50
C MET A 80 0.34 -7.07 15.58
N THR A 81 1.50 -7.56 16.01
CA THR A 81 1.66 -8.54 17.09
C THR A 81 2.64 -7.99 18.14
N GLU A 82 2.70 -8.63 19.30
CA GLU A 82 3.70 -8.28 20.34
C GLU A 82 5.14 -8.35 19.82
N ALA A 83 5.43 -9.25 18.89
CA ALA A 83 6.74 -9.36 18.24
C ALA A 83 7.17 -8.05 17.54
N HIS A 84 6.22 -7.27 17.00
CA HIS A 84 6.55 -5.98 16.38
C HIS A 84 6.98 -4.93 17.40
N VAL A 85 6.58 -5.03 18.67
CA VAL A 85 7.06 -4.11 19.71
C VAL A 85 8.55 -4.31 19.93
N GLU A 86 8.98 -5.58 20.04
CA GLU A 86 10.39 -5.89 20.23
C GLU A 86 11.21 -5.56 18.97
N GLN A 87 10.70 -5.91 17.80
CA GLN A 87 11.33 -5.56 16.53
C GLN A 87 11.49 -4.04 16.35
N ALA A 88 10.49 -3.25 16.75
CA ALA A 88 10.56 -1.79 16.73
C ALA A 88 11.71 -1.26 17.60
N ARG A 89 11.90 -1.81 18.80
CA ARG A 89 12.99 -1.43 19.71
C ARG A 89 14.35 -1.76 19.15
N LEU A 90 14.51 -2.97 18.60
CA LEU A 90 15.76 -3.44 18.01
C LEU A 90 16.16 -2.58 16.81
N ILE A 91 15.21 -2.25 15.93
CA ILE A 91 15.45 -1.38 14.77
C ILE A 91 15.83 0.03 15.22
N SER A 92 15.12 0.59 16.21
CA SER A 92 15.46 1.87 16.82
C SER A 92 16.84 1.88 17.49
N ALA A 93 17.26 0.76 18.10
CA ALA A 93 18.60 0.62 18.67
C ALA A 93 19.68 0.60 17.58
N ALA A 94 19.51 -0.21 16.54
CA ALA A 94 20.41 -0.25 15.39
C ALA A 94 20.54 1.12 14.71
N ALA A 95 19.45 1.88 14.59
CA ALA A 95 19.48 3.24 14.08
C ALA A 95 20.38 4.16 14.93
N ARG A 96 20.23 4.11 16.26
CA ARG A 96 21.04 4.90 17.20
C ARG A 96 22.52 4.54 17.16
N GLU A 97 22.85 3.25 17.06
CA GLU A 97 24.24 2.77 16.94
C GLU A 97 24.92 3.31 15.67
N LEU A 98 24.14 3.49 14.59
CA LEU A 98 24.60 4.10 13.34
C LEU A 98 24.53 5.63 13.33
N GLY A 99 24.13 6.27 14.44
CA GLY A 99 23.99 7.72 14.56
C GLY A 99 22.81 8.31 13.78
N LEU A 100 21.83 7.49 13.43
CA LEU A 100 20.62 7.92 12.72
C LEU A 100 19.55 8.39 13.71
N THR A 101 18.71 9.33 13.27
CA THR A 101 17.65 9.91 14.10
C THR A 101 16.29 9.67 13.44
N ALA A 102 15.33 9.20 14.24
CA ALA A 102 13.96 9.10 13.80
C ALA A 102 13.27 10.47 13.80
N ASP A 103 12.38 10.70 12.84
CA ASP A 103 11.47 11.84 12.83
C ASP A 103 10.03 11.33 12.71
N PRO A 104 9.34 11.10 13.84
CA PRO A 104 7.99 10.55 13.81
C PRO A 104 6.95 11.45 13.14
N SER A 105 7.24 12.75 12.95
CA SER A 105 6.34 13.68 12.25
C SER A 105 6.26 13.40 10.75
N ARG A 106 7.21 12.61 10.21
CA ARG A 106 7.30 12.24 8.80
C ARG A 106 6.51 10.98 8.47
N ALA A 107 6.05 10.23 9.47
CA ALA A 107 5.24 9.05 9.25
C ALA A 107 3.89 9.45 8.64
N GLN A 108 3.57 8.92 7.46
CA GLN A 108 2.31 9.16 6.77
C GLN A 108 1.82 7.87 6.09
N ASN A 109 0.50 7.67 6.11
CA ASN A 109 -0.18 6.68 5.28
C ASN A 109 -1.28 7.40 4.48
N VAL A 110 -1.49 6.99 3.24
CA VAL A 110 -2.54 7.51 2.36
C VAL A 110 -3.38 6.34 1.87
N GLN A 111 -4.70 6.52 1.93
CA GLN A 111 -5.67 5.55 1.43
C GLN A 111 -6.61 6.27 0.47
N ILE A 112 -7.11 5.55 -0.52
CA ILE A 112 -8.09 6.06 -1.48
C ILE A 112 -9.41 5.35 -1.22
N CYS A 113 -10.47 6.14 -1.04
CA CYS A 113 -11.81 5.63 -0.87
C CYS A 113 -12.56 5.75 -2.20
N LEU A 114 -13.17 4.65 -2.63
CA LEU A 114 -14.09 4.60 -3.76
C LEU A 114 -15.51 4.46 -3.23
N ASP A 115 -16.36 5.44 -3.51
CA ASP A 115 -17.78 5.33 -3.21
C ASP A 115 -18.42 4.33 -4.19
N ALA A 116 -19.21 3.40 -3.67
CA ALA A 116 -19.95 2.41 -4.47
C ALA A 116 -21.32 2.11 -3.86
N LEU A 117 -22.33 1.94 -4.71
CA LEU A 117 -23.67 1.46 -4.33
C LEU A 117 -23.67 -0.05 -4.14
N VAL A 118 -22.96 -0.79 -4.99
CA VAL A 118 -22.92 -2.25 -4.98
C VAL A 118 -21.47 -2.70 -5.11
N VAL A 119 -20.75 -2.76 -3.98
CA VAL A 119 -19.31 -3.13 -3.93
C VAL A 119 -18.97 -4.41 -4.71
N PRO A 120 -19.75 -5.51 -4.62
CA PRO A 120 -19.46 -6.73 -5.38
C PRO A 120 -19.44 -6.55 -6.92
N ASP A 121 -20.16 -5.56 -7.44
CA ASP A 121 -20.28 -5.33 -8.89
C ASP A 121 -19.09 -4.53 -9.45
N VAL A 122 -18.38 -3.78 -8.61
CA VAL A 122 -17.26 -2.93 -9.01
C VAL A 122 -15.90 -3.46 -8.57
N MET A 123 -15.81 -4.19 -7.46
CA MET A 123 -14.54 -4.66 -6.91
C MET A 123 -13.71 -5.51 -7.87
N PRO A 124 -14.28 -6.50 -8.61
CA PRO A 124 -13.49 -7.30 -9.55
C PRO A 124 -12.77 -6.45 -10.61
N PHE A 125 -13.44 -5.41 -11.12
CA PHE A 125 -12.85 -4.45 -12.05
C PHE A 125 -11.65 -3.73 -11.42
N TRP A 126 -11.81 -3.21 -10.20
CA TRP A 126 -10.74 -2.47 -9.52
C TRP A 126 -9.54 -3.35 -9.15
N LEU A 127 -9.77 -4.59 -8.72
CA LEU A 127 -8.71 -5.58 -8.52
C LEU A 127 -7.93 -5.82 -9.82
N ALA A 128 -8.63 -6.03 -10.93
CA ALA A 128 -8.02 -6.30 -12.23
C ALA A 128 -7.24 -5.09 -12.75
N VAL A 129 -7.84 -3.88 -12.75
CA VAL A 129 -7.23 -2.68 -13.35
C VAL A 129 -6.00 -2.21 -12.56
N LEU A 130 -6.01 -2.32 -11.24
CA LEU A 130 -4.87 -1.96 -10.39
C LEU A 130 -3.82 -3.07 -10.33
N GLY A 131 -4.22 -4.33 -10.57
CA GLY A 131 -3.40 -5.51 -10.27
C GLY A 131 -3.25 -5.73 -8.77
N TYR A 132 -4.29 -5.39 -8.01
CA TYR A 132 -4.36 -5.51 -6.55
C TYR A 132 -4.99 -6.84 -6.14
N THR A 133 -4.90 -7.14 -4.85
CA THR A 133 -5.55 -8.29 -4.23
C THR A 133 -6.50 -7.83 -3.13
N GLN A 134 -7.57 -8.59 -2.88
CA GLN A 134 -8.46 -8.33 -1.76
C GLN A 134 -7.72 -8.54 -0.43
N ARG A 135 -7.96 -7.64 0.53
CA ARG A 135 -7.40 -7.69 1.87
C ARG A 135 -8.34 -8.46 2.80
N GLY A 136 -7.97 -9.71 3.08
CA GLY A 136 -8.75 -10.58 3.97
C GLY A 136 -10.10 -10.98 3.38
N ASP A 137 -10.97 -11.53 4.23
CA ASP A 137 -12.23 -12.16 3.80
C ASP A 137 -13.45 -11.21 3.85
N GLY A 138 -13.24 -9.94 4.21
CA GLY A 138 -14.28 -8.93 4.36
C GLY A 138 -14.52 -8.10 3.09
N PRO A 139 -15.68 -7.41 2.99
CA PRO A 139 -15.98 -6.56 1.86
C PRO A 139 -15.18 -5.26 1.94
N GLY A 140 -14.35 -4.98 0.95
CA GLY A 140 -14.07 -3.59 0.56
C GLY A 140 -12.61 -3.22 0.37
N ASP A 141 -11.68 -3.81 1.11
CA ASP A 141 -10.29 -3.37 1.06
C ASP A 141 -9.50 -4.11 -0.02
N MET A 142 -8.77 -3.35 -0.82
CA MET A 142 -7.84 -3.83 -1.85
C MET A 142 -6.45 -3.29 -1.55
N ILE A 143 -5.46 -4.14 -1.68
CA ILE A 143 -4.08 -3.82 -1.39
C ILE A 143 -3.18 -4.20 -2.56
N ASP A 144 -2.14 -3.39 -2.79
CA ASP A 144 -1.07 -3.76 -3.69
C ASP A 144 -0.35 -4.99 -3.10
N PRO A 145 -0.31 -6.13 -3.80
CA PRO A 145 0.43 -7.30 -3.33
C PRO A 145 1.93 -7.01 -3.15
N ARG A 146 2.45 -5.94 -3.76
CA ARG A 146 3.84 -5.47 -3.61
C ARG A 146 4.00 -4.44 -2.49
N GLN A 147 2.91 -4.02 -1.83
CA GLN A 147 2.92 -3.08 -0.72
C GLN A 147 3.53 -1.70 -1.06
N ARG A 148 3.40 -1.24 -2.32
CA ARG A 148 3.97 0.04 -2.77
C ARG A 148 2.92 1.12 -3.00
N GLY A 149 1.75 0.72 -3.50
CA GLY A 149 0.63 1.63 -3.71
C GLY A 149 -0.22 1.87 -2.45
N PRO A 150 -1.04 2.93 -2.44
CA PRO A 150 -1.98 3.19 -1.35
C PRO A 150 -3.00 2.06 -1.26
N LEU A 151 -3.50 1.79 -0.05
CA LEU A 151 -4.68 0.96 0.09
C LEU A 151 -5.87 1.65 -0.59
N ILE A 152 -6.66 0.88 -1.33
CA ILE A 152 -7.90 1.36 -1.92
C ILE A 152 -9.05 0.59 -1.29
N TYR A 153 -10.04 1.28 -0.73
CA TYR A 153 -11.20 0.66 -0.11
C TYR A 153 -12.50 1.22 -0.66
N PHE A 154 -13.57 0.44 -0.53
CA PHE A 154 -14.91 0.91 -0.88
C PHE A 154 -15.66 1.46 0.33
N GLN A 155 -16.33 2.59 0.14
CA GLN A 155 -17.38 3.07 1.03
C GLN A 155 -18.73 2.77 0.39
N GLU A 156 -19.53 1.95 1.06
CA GLU A 156 -20.89 1.62 0.62
C GLU A 156 -21.80 2.85 0.79
N MET A 157 -22.56 3.15 -0.25
CA MET A 157 -23.40 4.35 -0.32
C MET A 157 -24.88 3.97 -0.42
N ASP A 158 -25.74 4.71 0.28
CA ASP A 158 -27.20 4.53 0.21
C ASP A 158 -27.84 5.27 -0.99
N ALA A 159 -27.10 6.20 -1.60
CA ALA A 159 -27.59 7.01 -2.72
C ALA A 159 -26.43 7.44 -3.63
N PRO A 160 -26.66 7.57 -4.95
CA PRO A 160 -25.63 7.94 -5.90
C PRO A 160 -25.17 9.38 -5.70
N ARG A 161 -23.88 9.64 -5.94
CA ARG A 161 -23.40 11.00 -6.21
C ARG A 161 -23.60 11.30 -7.71
N PRO A 162 -24.48 12.23 -8.10
CA PRO A 162 -24.93 12.35 -9.49
C PRO A 162 -23.89 12.96 -10.44
N GLN A 163 -22.81 13.54 -9.91
CA GLN A 163 -21.71 14.06 -10.73
C GLN A 163 -20.63 12.99 -10.85
N ARG A 164 -19.94 12.98 -12.00
CA ARG A 164 -18.75 12.15 -12.19
C ARG A 164 -17.70 12.44 -11.11
N ASN A 165 -16.96 11.42 -10.70
CA ASN A 165 -15.73 11.60 -9.95
C ASN A 165 -14.80 12.59 -10.68
N ARG A 166 -14.31 13.58 -9.93
CA ARG A 166 -13.36 14.60 -10.41
C ARG A 166 -11.90 14.26 -10.07
N ILE A 167 -11.69 13.06 -9.54
CA ILE A 167 -10.37 12.45 -9.31
C ILE A 167 -10.21 11.37 -10.36
N HIS A 168 -9.01 11.25 -10.88
CA HIS A 168 -8.68 10.25 -11.88
C HIS A 168 -7.47 9.45 -11.41
N LEU A 169 -7.53 8.12 -11.54
CA LEU A 169 -6.44 7.21 -11.21
C LEU A 169 -5.76 6.77 -12.52
N ASP A 170 -4.45 7.01 -12.61
CA ASP A 170 -3.64 6.61 -13.76
C ASP A 170 -2.77 5.41 -13.40
N VAL A 171 -3.09 4.25 -13.96
CA VAL A 171 -2.32 3.02 -13.76
C VAL A 171 -1.30 2.87 -14.88
N TRP A 172 -0.04 3.14 -14.55
CA TRP A 172 1.08 2.98 -15.46
C TRP A 172 1.57 1.54 -15.45
N VAL A 173 1.56 0.91 -16.62
CA VAL A 173 2.03 -0.47 -16.81
C VAL A 173 3.12 -0.52 -17.87
N ALA A 174 3.87 -1.62 -17.86
CA ALA A 174 4.78 -1.89 -18.97
C ALA A 174 3.98 -1.95 -20.28
N HIS A 175 4.50 -1.32 -21.33
CA HIS A 175 3.77 -1.15 -22.60
C HIS A 175 3.26 -2.46 -23.21
N ASP A 176 4.02 -3.53 -23.07
CA ASP A 176 3.74 -4.89 -23.51
C ASP A 176 2.74 -5.65 -22.60
N GLN A 177 2.32 -5.03 -21.50
CA GLN A 177 1.33 -5.56 -20.56
C GLN A 177 0.00 -4.78 -20.58
N ALA A 178 -0.06 -3.66 -21.31
CA ALA A 178 -1.19 -2.75 -21.28
C ALA A 178 -2.48 -3.37 -21.83
N GLU A 179 -2.42 -3.98 -23.01
CA GLU A 179 -3.58 -4.64 -23.61
C GLU A 179 -4.10 -5.79 -22.75
N ALA A 180 -3.20 -6.57 -22.14
CA ALA A 180 -3.58 -7.64 -21.21
C ALA A 180 -4.28 -7.07 -19.97
N ARG A 181 -3.82 -5.93 -19.44
CA ARG A 181 -4.47 -5.25 -18.32
C ARG A 181 -5.85 -4.72 -18.69
N VAL A 182 -5.99 -4.11 -19.88
CA VAL A 182 -7.28 -3.64 -20.42
C VAL A 182 -8.24 -4.82 -20.56
N ALA A 183 -7.81 -5.90 -21.20
CA ALA A 183 -8.62 -7.10 -21.39
C ALA A 183 -9.08 -7.72 -20.07
N ALA A 184 -8.20 -7.80 -19.07
CA ALA A 184 -8.54 -8.30 -17.73
C ALA A 184 -9.61 -7.42 -17.03
N ALA A 185 -9.48 -6.09 -17.13
CA ALA A 185 -10.45 -5.17 -16.56
C ALA A 185 -11.82 -5.27 -17.25
N LEU A 186 -11.86 -5.43 -18.57
CA LEU A 186 -13.11 -5.66 -19.32
C LEU A 186 -13.75 -7.01 -18.96
N ALA A 187 -12.95 -8.07 -18.87
CA ALA A 187 -13.44 -9.39 -18.45
C ALA A 187 -13.99 -9.38 -17.01
N ALA A 188 -13.52 -8.47 -16.16
CA ALA A 188 -13.98 -8.27 -14.80
C ALA A 188 -15.22 -7.35 -14.68
N GLY A 189 -15.94 -7.11 -15.77
CA GLY A 189 -17.17 -6.31 -15.78
C GLY A 189 -16.97 -4.82 -16.10
N GLY A 190 -15.73 -4.40 -16.41
CA GLY A 190 -15.44 -3.04 -16.84
C GLY A 190 -15.95 -2.72 -18.25
N ARG A 191 -16.07 -1.42 -18.52
CA ARG A 191 -16.41 -0.85 -19.83
C ARG A 191 -15.22 -0.05 -20.37
N LEU A 192 -14.92 -0.20 -21.66
CA LEU A 192 -14.05 0.73 -22.38
C LEU A 192 -14.80 2.04 -22.63
N VAL A 193 -14.31 3.15 -22.08
CA VAL A 193 -14.89 4.48 -22.29
C VAL A 193 -14.33 5.10 -23.55
N THR A 194 -13.01 5.06 -23.74
CA THR A 194 -12.34 5.47 -24.97
C THR A 194 -10.96 4.83 -25.09
N ASP A 195 -10.58 4.48 -26.31
CA ASP A 195 -9.26 4.05 -26.74
C ASP A 195 -8.66 5.00 -27.80
N GLU A 196 -9.25 6.20 -27.98
CA GLU A 196 -8.80 7.21 -28.95
C GLU A 196 -7.31 7.56 -28.80
N HIS A 197 -6.77 7.40 -27.60
CA HIS A 197 -5.38 7.72 -27.26
C HIS A 197 -4.48 6.48 -27.16
N ALA A 198 -4.96 5.30 -27.50
CA ALA A 198 -4.14 4.09 -27.54
C ALA A 198 -3.03 4.22 -28.60
N PRO A 199 -1.81 3.70 -28.35
CA PRO A 199 -1.41 2.91 -27.18
C PRO A 199 -0.88 3.75 -26.01
N SER A 200 -1.04 5.08 -26.04
CA SER A 200 -0.60 5.95 -24.94
C SER A 200 -1.41 5.72 -23.68
N TRP A 201 -2.74 5.75 -23.78
CA TRP A 201 -3.63 5.33 -22.70
C TRP A 201 -5.02 4.94 -23.18
N TRP A 202 -5.72 4.17 -22.33
CA TRP A 202 -7.13 3.81 -22.46
C TRP A 202 -7.87 4.33 -21.24
N VAL A 203 -9.10 4.81 -21.43
CA VAL A 203 -10.01 5.13 -20.32
C VAL A 203 -11.02 3.99 -20.16
N LEU A 204 -11.09 3.42 -18.97
CA LEU A 204 -12.06 2.40 -18.60
C LEU A 204 -12.95 2.92 -17.47
N ALA A 205 -14.10 2.29 -17.28
CA ALA A 205 -14.97 2.55 -16.14
C ALA A 205 -15.51 1.25 -15.55
N ASP A 206 -15.77 1.27 -14.24
CA ASP A 206 -16.50 0.21 -13.56
C ASP A 206 -18.01 0.22 -13.89
N ALA A 207 -18.76 -0.70 -13.28
CA ALA A 207 -20.21 -0.83 -13.47
C ALA A 207 -21.02 0.41 -13.03
N GLU A 208 -20.47 1.23 -12.15
CA GLU A 208 -21.10 2.46 -11.64
C GLU A 208 -20.61 3.73 -12.37
N GLY A 209 -19.66 3.58 -13.30
CA GLY A 209 -19.15 4.67 -14.12
C GLY A 209 -17.94 5.39 -13.54
N ASN A 210 -17.29 4.85 -12.50
CA ASN A 210 -16.03 5.41 -11.99
C ASN A 210 -14.89 5.13 -13.00
N GLU A 211 -14.24 6.20 -13.48
CA GLU A 211 -13.24 6.13 -14.53
C GLU A 211 -11.80 5.94 -14.01
N VAL A 212 -10.97 5.25 -14.79
CA VAL A 212 -9.53 4.98 -14.54
C VAL A 212 -8.80 4.85 -15.87
N CYS A 213 -7.55 5.32 -15.95
CA CYS A 213 -6.71 5.08 -17.13
C CYS A 213 -5.74 3.93 -16.92
N ILE A 214 -5.50 3.18 -17.99
CA ILE A 214 -4.29 2.37 -18.15
C ILE A 214 -3.38 3.13 -19.11
N GLY A 215 -2.16 3.46 -18.68
CA GLY A 215 -1.20 4.26 -19.44
C GLY A 215 0.09 3.51 -19.76
N THR A 216 0.69 3.86 -20.89
CA THR A 216 2.04 3.44 -21.31
C THR A 216 2.86 4.62 -21.77
N TRP A 217 4.19 4.45 -21.82
CA TRP A 217 5.07 5.50 -22.32
C TRP A 217 4.98 5.69 -23.84
N LEU A 218 4.36 4.75 -24.57
CA LEU A 218 4.28 4.80 -26.02
C LEU A 218 3.53 6.06 -26.46
N THR A 219 4.00 6.65 -27.56
CA THR A 219 3.38 7.82 -28.24
C THR A 219 3.25 9.10 -27.40
N ARG A 220 3.73 9.12 -26.15
CA ARG A 220 4.07 10.35 -25.45
C ARG A 220 5.36 10.85 -26.08
N ALA A 221 5.23 11.78 -27.02
CA ALA A 221 6.35 12.37 -27.74
C ALA A 221 7.46 12.84 -26.79
N GLU A 222 8.70 12.74 -27.27
CA GLU A 222 9.88 13.43 -26.72
C GLU A 222 9.60 14.90 -26.40
#